data_AF-A0A2E8WLP6-F1
#
_entry.id   AF-A0A2E8WLP6-F1
#
_cell.length_a   1.000
_cell.length_b   1.000
_cell.length_c   1.000
_cell.angle_alpha   90.00
_cell.angle_beta   90.00
_cell.angle_gamma   90.00
#
_symmetry.space_group_name_H-M   'P 1'
#
loop_
_entity.id
_entity.type
_entity.pdbx_description
1 polymer ?
#
loop_
_entity_poly.entity_id
_entity_poly.type
_entity_poly.pdbx_seq_one_letter_code
_entity_poly.pdbx_strand_id
1 'polypeptide(L)' 'MHNLADDPEHAEVKRPLSEQLNTALEDHGDPRALGNGEIFDTYEYVGNASHSWREYAEGAWEQQGY' A
#
# COMPACT_ATOMS: atom_id res chain seq x y z
N MET A 1 12.35 8.39 16.71
CA MET A 1 11.19 8.87 15.92
C MET A 1 10.00 8.90 16.87
N HIS A 2 9.23 9.99 16.91
CA HIS A 2 8.08 10.14 17.81
C HIS A 2 6.83 10.38 16.93
N ASN A 3 5.88 9.45 16.96
CA ASN A 3 4.66 9.52 16.18
C ASN A 3 3.59 10.33 16.94
N LEU A 4 3.01 11.34 16.28
CA LEU A 4 2.01 12.25 16.85
C LEU A 4 0.58 11.89 16.43
N ALA A 5 0.38 10.81 15.65
CA ALA A 5 -0.91 10.50 15.05
C ALA A 5 -2.02 10.27 16.09
N ASP A 6 -1.68 9.71 17.25
CA ASP A 6 -2.65 9.42 18.32
C ASP A 6 -2.52 10.38 19.51
N ASP A 7 -1.71 11.43 19.37
CA ASP A 7 -1.55 12.47 20.38
C ASP A 7 -2.78 13.40 20.38
N PRO A 8 -3.55 13.47 21.49
CA PRO A 8 -4.73 14.31 21.58
C PRO A 8 -4.44 15.81 21.35
N GLU A 9 -3.24 16.29 21.70
CA GLU A 9 -2.86 17.70 21.51
C GLU A 9 -2.82 18.09 20.03
N HIS A 10 -2.63 17.11 19.15
CA HIS A 10 -2.51 17.29 17.71
C HIS A 10 -3.80 16.94 16.94
N ALA A 11 -4.88 16.56 17.62
CA ALA A 11 -6.13 16.15 16.98
C ALA A 11 -6.74 17.23 16.07
N GLU A 12 -6.70 18.50 16.51
CA GLU A 12 -7.23 19.64 15.75
C GLU A 12 -6.41 19.95 14.48
N VAL A 13 -5.12 19.57 14.44
CA VAL A 13 -4.27 19.69 13.25
C VAL A 13 -4.41 18.46 12.35
N LYS A 14 -4.55 17.26 12.94
CA LYS A 14 -4.71 16.00 12.22
C LYS A 14 -6.00 15.98 11.40
N ARG A 15 -7.11 16.50 11.94
CA ARG A 15 -8.42 16.52 11.25
C ARG A 15 -8.34 17.18 9.86
N PRO A 16 -7.96 18.46 9.71
CA PRO A 16 -7.92 19.10 8.39
C PRO A 16 -6.87 18.48 7.45
N LEU A 17 -5.78 17.90 7.98
CA LEU A 17 -4.81 17.18 7.15
C LEU A 17 -5.39 15.88 6.60
N SER A 18 -6.16 15.15 7.41
CA SER A 18 -6.85 13.95 6.97
C SER A 18 -7.90 14.26 5.92
N GLU A 19 -8.65 15.35 6.09
CA GLU A 19 -9.63 15.82 5.11
C GLU A 19 -8.96 16.16 3.78
N GLN A 20 -7.89 16.97 3.80
CA GLN A 20 -7.13 17.33 2.60
C GLN A 20 -6.58 16.09 1.86
N LEU A 21 -6.04 15.12 2.60
CA LEU A 21 -5.53 13.88 2.02
C LEU A 21 -6.65 13.10 1.33
N ASN A 22 -7.77 12.89 2.01
CA ASN A 22 -8.88 12.10 1.47
C ASN A 22 -9.49 12.78 0.23
N THR A 23 -9.71 14.10 0.27
CA THR A 23 -10.17 14.86 -0.91
C THR A 23 -9.20 14.71 -2.08
N ALA A 24 -7.89 14.85 -1.87
CA ALA A 24 -6.92 14.72 -2.95
C ALA A 24 -6.88 13.29 -3.53
N LEU A 25 -7.03 12.25 -2.69
CA LEU A 25 -7.08 10.86 -3.13
C LEU A 25 -8.34 10.58 -3.96
N GLU A 26 -9.50 11.08 -3.53
CA GLU A 26 -10.76 10.97 -4.26
C GLU A 26 -10.71 11.72 -5.60
N ASP A 27 -10.21 12.96 -5.61
CA ASP A 27 -10.07 13.80 -6.82
C ASP A 27 -9.15 13.17 -7.87
N HIS A 28 -8.08 12.52 -7.43
CA HIS A 28 -7.16 11.80 -8.33
C HIS A 28 -7.64 10.39 -8.70
N GLY A 29 -8.77 9.95 -8.14
CA GLY A 29 -9.34 8.64 -8.41
C GLY A 29 -8.52 7.47 -7.86
N ASP A 30 -7.89 7.63 -6.69
CA ASP A 30 -7.16 6.53 -6.04
C ASP A 30 -8.12 5.35 -5.81
N PRO A 31 -7.84 4.15 -6.38
CA PRO A 31 -8.77 3.03 -6.29
C PRO A 31 -9.04 2.59 -4.84
N ARG A 32 -8.08 2.73 -3.91
CA ARG A 32 -8.27 2.36 -2.51
C ARG A 32 -9.18 3.34 -1.80
N ALA A 33 -9.04 4.64 -2.07
CA ALA A 33 -9.94 5.66 -1.55
C ALA A 33 -11.37 5.50 -2.07
N LEU A 34 -11.52 5.04 -3.32
CA LEU A 34 -12.81 4.79 -3.96
C LEU A 34 -13.43 3.42 -3.66
N GLY A 35 -12.82 2.61 -2.78
CA GLY A 35 -13.34 1.28 -2.41
C GLY A 35 -13.11 0.17 -3.44
N ASN A 36 -12.27 0.42 -4.45
CA ASN A 36 -11.86 -0.53 -5.50
C ASN A 36 -10.40 -0.98 -5.28
N GLY A 37 -10.02 -1.25 -4.03
CA GLY A 37 -8.64 -1.60 -3.65
C GLY A 37 -8.19 -2.97 -4.16
N GLU A 38 -9.13 -3.87 -4.43
CA GLU A 38 -8.89 -5.22 -4.94
C GLU A 38 -8.23 -5.25 -6.33
N ILE A 39 -8.30 -4.14 -7.09
CA ILE A 39 -7.64 -4.05 -8.40
C ILE A 39 -6.13 -4.32 -8.30
N PHE A 40 -5.50 -3.95 -7.18
CA PHE A 40 -4.06 -4.14 -6.97
C PHE A 40 -3.65 -5.61 -6.89
N ASP A 41 -4.56 -6.50 -6.51
CA ASP A 41 -4.31 -7.95 -6.46
C ASP A 41 -4.43 -8.61 -7.84
N THR A 42 -4.89 -7.87 -8.86
CA THR A 42 -5.09 -8.39 -10.23
C THR A 42 -3.90 -8.17 -11.15
N TYR A 43 -2.97 -7.28 -10.79
CA TYR A 43 -1.83 -6.97 -11.65
C TYR A 43 -0.87 -8.15 -11.71
N GLU A 44 -0.61 -8.61 -12.93
CA GLU A 44 0.38 -9.66 -13.16
C GLU A 44 1.78 -9.16 -12.78
N TYR A 45 2.48 -9.95 -11.98
CA TYR A 45 3.89 -9.71 -11.71
C TYR A 45 4.71 -10.04 -12.97
N VAL A 46 5.24 -9.00 -13.62
CA VAL A 46 6.04 -9.12 -14.86
C VAL A 46 7.56 -9.09 -14.62
N GLY A 47 8.01 -9.14 -13.37
CA GLY A 47 9.43 -9.14 -13.01
C GLY A 47 10.08 -10.53 -13.07
N ASN A 48 11.38 -10.62 -12.76
CA ASN A 48 12.04 -11.91 -12.61
C ASN A 48 11.42 -12.65 -11.41
N ALA A 49 10.73 -13.74 -11.70
CA ALA A 49 9.92 -14.47 -10.74
C ALA A 49 10.71 -15.52 -9.95
N SER A 50 12.01 -15.73 -10.18
CA SER A 50 12.83 -16.79 -9.55
C SER A 50 12.77 -16.82 -8.02
N HIS A 51 12.37 -15.69 -7.41
CA HIS A 51 12.20 -15.53 -5.96
C HIS A 51 10.78 -15.10 -5.56
N SER A 52 9.81 -15.22 -6.46
CA SER A 52 8.41 -14.90 -6.20
C SER A 52 7.78 -15.93 -5.27
N TRP A 53 6.69 -15.51 -4.61
CA TRP A 53 5.86 -16.42 -3.82
C TRP A 53 5.31 -17.59 -4.64
N ARG A 54 4.99 -17.36 -5.92
CA ARG A 54 4.50 -18.39 -6.84
C ARG A 54 5.53 -19.51 -7.03
N GLU A 55 6.76 -19.18 -7.40
CA GLU A 55 7.83 -20.17 -7.58
C GLU A 55 8.13 -20.93 -6.28
N TYR A 56 8.00 -20.26 -5.12
CA TYR A 56 8.12 -20.93 -3.82
C TYR A 56 7.02 -21.98 -3.59
N ALA A 57 5.75 -21.61 -3.85
CA ALA A 57 4.62 -22.51 -3.72
C ALA A 57 4.69 -23.68 -4.73
N GLU A 58 5.27 -23.45 -5.91
CA GLU A 58 5.40 -24.44 -7.00
C GLU A 58 6.70 -25.25 -6.93
N GLY A 59 7.61 -24.95 -5.98
CA GLY A 59 8.86 -25.68 -5.75
C GLY A 59 10.00 -25.36 -6.72
N ALA A 60 9.84 -24.31 -7.52
CA ALA A 60 10.83 -23.83 -8.51
C ALA A 60 11.61 -22.60 -8.01
N TRP A 61 11.46 -22.24 -6.73
CA TRP A 61 12.20 -21.15 -6.10
C TRP A 61 13.71 -21.40 -6.05
N GLU A 62 14.48 -20.42 -6.51
CA GLU A 62 15.94 -20.45 -6.47
C GLU A 62 16.46 -19.71 -5.24
N GLN A 63 17.47 -20.25 -4.56
CA GLN A 63 18.10 -19.56 -3.44
C GLN A 63 19.01 -18.43 -3.95
N GLN A 64 18.75 -17.19 -3.54
CA GLN A 64 19.68 -16.08 -3.81
C GLN A 64 20.98 -16.31 -3.05
N GLY A 65 22.10 -16.38 -3.78
CA GLY A 65 23.44 -16.29 -3.21
C GLY A 65 23.78 -14.83 -2.97
N TYR A 66 23.89 -14.45 -1.70
CA TYR A 66 24.40 -13.13 -1.28
C TYR A 66 25.92 -13.15 -1.17
#